data_AF-A0A524NRB1-F1
#
_entry.id   AF-A0A524NRB1-F1
#
_cell.length_a   1.000
_cell.length_b   1.000
_cell.length_c   1.000
_cell.angle_alpha   90.00
_cell.angle_beta   90.00
_cell.angle_gamma   90.00
#
_symmetry.space_group_name_H-M   'P 1'
#
loop_
_entity.id
_entity.type
_entity.pdbx_description
1 polymer ?
#
loop_
_entity_poly.entity_id
_entity_poly.type
_entity_poly.pdbx_seq_one_letter_code
_entity_poly.pdbx_strand_id
1 'polypeptide(L)'
;MCDLGLEVAGSCIEAGVERLYAELEDRDLRVKPHVWLSNEWFCPDGVPGIAAPFYLAHPRLKRLERRHMLEVEGGTHREMRKLLRHEAGHAIVHAFNLQRRKRWREVFGSPGLPYPEYYRPNPASRRYVLNLDLWYAQAHPHEDFAETFAVWLAPRSNWRQRYAGWPALRKLEYVDELMASLAGEQPCVMTRRRVDPISALRQTLRDYYRDKGDRYAPGHPDDYDDDLKRLFTDVVNGRSGRPAASFLRSHRSEIRRMVARWTGEYEFTLDVVLGEMIGRCKELRLRAVGDEQRMKLDFTILLTSHTMHYLYRKREWHAL
;
A
#
# COMPACT_ATOMS: atom_id res chain seq x y z
N MET A 1 4.68 -13.88 19.66
CA MET A 1 5.53 -13.47 18.53
C MET A 1 6.86 -12.92 19.03
N CYS A 2 6.84 -12.25 20.18
CA CYS A 2 8.01 -11.83 20.95
C CYS A 2 9.11 -12.90 21.15
N ASP A 3 8.76 -14.19 21.24
CA ASP A 3 9.72 -15.27 21.51
C ASP A 3 10.47 -15.78 20.27
N LEU A 4 10.26 -15.17 19.10
CA LEU A 4 10.90 -15.60 17.85
C LEU A 4 12.39 -15.25 17.76
N GLY A 5 12.92 -14.43 18.68
CA GLY A 5 14.33 -14.02 18.70
C GLY A 5 14.77 -13.30 17.41
N LEU A 6 13.86 -12.53 16.80
CA LEU A 6 14.12 -11.84 15.55
C LEU A 6 14.81 -10.50 15.78
N GLU A 7 15.76 -10.20 14.92
CA GLU A 7 16.47 -8.92 14.89
C GLU A 7 16.51 -8.35 13.47
N VAL A 8 16.70 -7.04 13.36
CA VAL A 8 16.99 -6.40 12.07
C VAL A 8 18.39 -6.82 11.60
N ALA A 9 19.35 -6.86 12.53
CA ALA A 9 20.72 -7.29 12.26
C ALA A 9 20.75 -8.74 11.74
N GLY A 10 21.56 -8.99 10.72
CA GLY A 10 21.66 -10.28 10.04
C GLY A 10 20.46 -10.65 9.18
N SER A 11 19.44 -9.79 9.07
CA SER A 11 18.28 -10.01 8.21
C SER A 11 18.41 -9.31 6.86
N CYS A 12 17.53 -9.62 5.89
CA CYS A 12 17.51 -8.89 4.62
C CYS A 12 17.06 -7.42 4.75
N ILE A 13 16.46 -7.03 5.89
CA ILE A 13 16.05 -5.64 6.14
C ILE A 13 17.29 -4.77 6.36
N GLU A 14 18.32 -5.28 7.05
CA GLU A 14 19.55 -4.56 7.36
C GLU A 14 20.18 -3.94 6.12
N ALA A 15 20.42 -4.73 5.06
CA ALA A 15 20.96 -4.24 3.80
C ALA A 15 20.06 -3.19 3.13
N GLY A 16 18.74 -3.28 3.30
CA GLY A 16 17.80 -2.27 2.82
C GLY A 16 17.93 -0.95 3.59
N VAL A 17 18.09 -1.04 4.91
CA VAL A 17 18.26 0.10 5.82
C VAL A 17 19.60 0.79 5.59
N GLU A 18 20.69 0.04 5.48
CA GLU A 18 22.01 0.58 5.13
C GLU A 18 21.96 1.33 3.81
N ARG A 19 21.26 0.76 2.81
CA ARG A 19 21.08 1.44 1.52
C ARG A 19 20.27 2.72 1.64
N LEU A 20 19.20 2.73 2.43
CA LEU A 20 18.42 3.93 2.71
C LEU A 20 19.30 5.01 3.37
N TYR A 21 20.09 4.64 4.38
CA TYR A 21 20.96 5.58 5.08
C TYR A 21 22.02 6.17 4.17
N ALA A 22 22.62 5.37 3.28
CA ALA A 22 23.53 5.90 2.27
C ALA A 22 22.83 6.90 1.34
N GLU A 23 21.60 6.62 0.91
CA GLU A 23 20.83 7.53 0.04
C GLU A 23 20.46 8.85 0.74
N LEU A 24 20.19 8.83 2.06
CA LEU A 24 19.96 10.04 2.86
C LEU A 24 21.26 10.83 3.06
N GLU A 25 22.37 10.14 3.31
CA GLU A 25 23.70 10.72 3.51
C GLU A 25 24.23 11.37 2.23
N ASP A 26 23.99 10.77 1.06
CA ASP A 26 24.27 11.36 -0.27
C ASP A 26 23.54 12.70 -0.50
N ARG A 27 22.50 13.00 0.29
CA ARG A 27 21.73 14.25 0.27
C ARG A 27 22.02 15.17 1.47
N ASP A 28 23.04 14.84 2.26
CA ASP A 28 23.42 15.52 3.50
C ASP A 28 22.25 15.62 4.52
N LEU A 29 21.33 14.65 4.49
CA LEU A 29 20.24 14.57 5.47
C LEU A 29 20.73 13.79 6.70
N ARG A 30 20.83 14.50 7.83
CA ARG A 30 21.34 13.92 9.09
C ARG A 30 20.36 12.98 9.80
N VAL A 31 19.10 12.96 9.38
CA VAL A 31 18.08 12.07 9.94
C VAL A 31 18.40 10.63 9.55
N LYS A 32 18.58 9.77 10.56
CA LYS A 32 18.72 8.32 10.37
C LYS A 32 17.57 7.63 11.10
N PRO A 33 16.42 7.40 10.42
CA PRO A 33 15.24 6.83 11.06
C PRO A 33 15.58 5.48 11.70
N HIS A 34 15.39 5.32 13.01
CA HIS A 34 15.66 4.03 13.64
C HIS A 34 14.63 3.00 13.16
N VAL A 35 15.11 1.79 12.86
CA VAL A 35 14.26 0.73 12.35
C VAL A 35 14.09 -0.37 13.39
N TRP A 36 12.87 -0.87 13.57
CA TRP A 36 12.57 -2.01 14.44
C TRP A 36 11.56 -2.94 13.78
N LEU A 37 11.50 -4.19 14.27
CA LEU A 37 10.52 -5.16 13.78
C LEU A 37 9.17 -4.97 14.47
N SER A 38 8.09 -5.03 13.70
CA SER A 38 6.69 -4.91 14.10
C SER A 38 5.80 -5.87 13.28
N ASN A 39 4.49 -5.72 13.33
CA ASN A 39 3.51 -6.47 12.55
C ASN A 39 3.36 -6.01 11.08
N GLU A 40 3.64 -4.73 10.78
CA GLU A 40 3.51 -4.12 9.45
C GLU A 40 4.50 -2.96 9.23
N TRP A 41 4.49 -2.35 8.03
CA TRP A 41 5.24 -1.13 7.72
C TRP A 41 4.47 0.09 8.21
N PHE A 42 5.11 0.95 9.01
CA PHE A 42 4.57 2.26 9.36
C PHE A 42 5.63 3.17 10.00
N CYS A 43 5.32 4.46 10.02
CA CYS A 43 6.02 5.48 10.79
C CYS A 43 5.05 6.05 11.85
N PRO A 44 5.30 5.84 13.16
CA PRO A 44 4.38 6.31 14.18
C PRO A 44 4.40 7.83 14.33
N ASP A 45 3.25 8.40 14.68
CA ASP A 45 3.13 9.83 14.92
C ASP A 45 4.16 10.35 15.93
N GLY A 46 4.88 11.39 15.51
CA GLY A 46 5.90 12.07 16.31
C GLY A 46 7.16 11.23 16.54
N VAL A 47 7.33 10.11 15.84
CA VAL A 47 8.51 9.25 15.93
C VAL A 47 9.25 9.25 14.60
N PRO A 48 10.50 9.74 14.54
CA PRO A 48 11.32 9.70 13.33
C PRO A 48 11.94 8.31 13.15
N GLY A 49 11.10 7.29 12.94
CA GLY A 49 11.53 5.90 12.86
C GLY A 49 10.56 5.02 12.08
N ILE A 50 11.02 3.83 11.69
CA ILE A 50 10.32 2.93 10.77
C ILE A 50 10.08 1.58 11.45
N ALA A 51 8.81 1.20 11.58
CA ALA A 51 8.42 -0.16 11.87
C ALA A 51 8.49 -0.99 10.58
N ALA A 52 9.13 -2.16 10.65
CA ALA A 52 9.24 -3.11 9.55
C ALA A 52 8.58 -4.44 9.92
N PRO A 53 7.83 -5.09 9.02
CA PRO A 53 7.16 -6.35 9.32
C PRO A 53 8.14 -7.48 9.69
N PHE A 54 7.88 -8.15 10.80
CA PHE A 54 8.71 -9.22 11.34
C PHE A 54 8.89 -10.39 10.36
N TYR A 55 7.92 -10.65 9.48
CA TYR A 55 7.99 -11.75 8.53
C TYR A 55 9.11 -11.57 7.49
N LEU A 56 9.59 -10.34 7.30
CA LEU A 56 10.72 -10.06 6.42
C LEU A 56 12.05 -10.48 7.04
N ALA A 57 12.13 -10.60 8.37
CA ALA A 57 13.37 -10.91 9.08
C ALA A 57 13.89 -12.34 8.83
N HIS A 58 13.05 -13.27 8.37
CA HIS A 58 13.47 -14.67 8.19
C HIS A 58 12.77 -15.38 7.00
N PRO A 59 13.50 -16.17 6.17
CA PRO A 59 12.92 -16.84 4.99
C PRO A 59 11.74 -17.78 5.28
N ARG A 60 11.72 -18.44 6.45
CA ARG A 60 10.57 -19.28 6.85
C ARG A 60 9.31 -18.46 7.09
N LEU A 61 9.46 -17.25 7.64
CA LEU A 61 8.33 -16.36 7.90
C LEU A 61 7.84 -15.73 6.61
N LYS A 62 8.71 -15.33 5.68
CA LYS A 62 8.31 -14.94 4.32
C LYS A 62 7.48 -16.03 3.61
N ARG A 63 7.84 -17.30 3.78
CA ARG A 63 7.06 -18.43 3.23
C ARG A 63 5.71 -18.60 3.93
N LEU A 64 5.66 -18.35 5.24
CA LEU A 64 4.42 -18.42 6.02
C LEU A 64 3.48 -17.28 5.62
N GLU A 65 4.00 -16.06 5.54
CA GLU A 65 3.31 -14.87 5.04
C GLU A 65 2.71 -15.16 3.66
N ARG A 66 3.52 -15.62 2.70
CA ARG A 66 3.03 -15.98 1.36
C ARG A 66 1.96 -17.07 1.37
N ARG A 67 2.01 -18.01 2.32
CA ARG A 67 1.01 -19.07 2.39
C ARG A 67 -0.34 -18.53 2.85
N HIS A 68 -0.35 -17.63 3.83
CA HIS A 68 -1.57 -17.07 4.39
C HIS A 68 -2.10 -15.88 3.58
N MET A 69 -1.20 -15.06 3.04
CA MET A 69 -1.49 -13.78 2.39
C MET A 69 -1.19 -13.78 0.90
N LEU A 70 -0.87 -14.93 0.29
CA LEU A 70 -0.50 -15.10 -1.14
C LEU A 70 0.71 -14.27 -1.63
N GLU A 71 1.17 -13.31 -0.84
CA GLU A 71 2.24 -12.39 -1.13
C GLU A 71 3.06 -12.08 0.12
N VAL A 72 4.10 -11.25 -0.07
CA VAL A 72 4.96 -10.77 1.01
C VAL A 72 5.28 -9.32 0.68
N GLU A 73 4.57 -8.37 1.27
CA GLU A 73 4.83 -6.94 1.09
C GLU A 73 6.28 -6.61 1.51
N GLY A 74 7.04 -5.95 0.63
CA GLY A 74 8.48 -5.76 0.82
C GLY A 74 9.31 -7.06 0.68
N GLY A 75 8.74 -8.12 0.12
CA GLY A 75 9.37 -9.43 -0.03
C GLY A 75 10.55 -9.41 -1.01
N THR A 76 10.51 -8.53 -2.01
CA THR A 76 11.61 -8.29 -2.96
C THR A 76 12.44 -7.06 -2.58
N HIS A 77 13.70 -7.02 -3.01
CA HIS A 77 14.57 -5.85 -2.80
C HIS A 77 14.02 -4.57 -3.41
N ARG A 78 13.23 -4.67 -4.50
CA ARG A 78 12.65 -3.49 -5.16
C ARG A 78 11.52 -2.90 -4.33
N GLU A 79 10.58 -3.72 -3.89
CA GLU A 79 9.45 -3.29 -3.04
C GLU A 79 9.95 -2.79 -1.69
N MET A 80 10.84 -3.52 -1.03
CA MET A 80 11.43 -3.10 0.25
C MET A 80 12.06 -1.71 0.15
N ARG A 81 12.78 -1.41 -0.93
CA ARG A 81 13.35 -0.06 -1.13
C ARG A 81 12.29 1.02 -1.34
N LYS A 82 11.16 0.71 -2.02
CA LYS A 82 10.07 1.67 -2.16
C LYS A 82 9.44 1.97 -0.81
N LEU A 83 9.14 0.93 -0.02
CA LEU A 83 8.54 1.03 1.31
C LEU A 83 9.46 1.76 2.28
N LEU A 84 10.74 1.38 2.36
CA LEU A 84 11.71 2.08 3.23
C LEU A 84 11.84 3.57 2.92
N ARG A 85 11.85 3.96 1.64
CA ARG A 85 11.90 5.38 1.27
C ARG A 85 10.58 6.11 1.55
N HIS A 86 9.46 5.43 1.37
CA HIS A 86 8.14 5.95 1.71
C HIS A 86 8.07 6.25 3.22
N GLU A 87 8.39 5.26 4.06
CA GLU A 87 8.41 5.42 5.52
C GLU A 87 9.46 6.43 5.99
N ALA A 88 10.59 6.54 5.30
CA ALA A 88 11.57 7.59 5.56
C ALA A 88 11.01 9.00 5.27
N GLY A 89 10.11 9.14 4.30
CA GLY A 89 9.38 10.37 4.03
C GLY A 89 8.55 10.81 5.24
N HIS A 90 7.76 9.89 5.81
CA HIS A 90 7.02 10.14 7.06
C HIS A 90 7.96 10.46 8.22
N ALA A 91 9.05 9.70 8.39
CA ALA A 91 10.02 9.92 9.45
C ALA A 91 10.65 11.32 9.37
N ILE A 92 10.94 11.83 8.17
CA ILE A 92 11.46 13.19 7.96
C ILE A 92 10.42 14.26 8.28
N VAL A 93 9.14 14.02 7.96
CA VAL A 93 8.04 14.91 8.37
C VAL A 93 8.02 15.05 9.89
N HIS A 94 8.08 13.94 10.63
CA HIS A 94 8.10 13.97 12.09
C HIS A 94 9.39 14.56 12.66
N ALA A 95 10.55 14.23 12.07
CA ALA A 95 11.86 14.70 12.52
C ALA A 95 11.99 16.23 12.51
N PHE A 96 11.35 16.90 11.55
CA PHE A 96 11.43 18.36 11.36
C PHE A 96 10.09 19.09 11.51
N ASN A 97 9.02 18.40 11.89
CA ASN A 97 7.65 18.93 11.95
C ASN A 97 7.21 19.65 10.65
N LEU A 98 7.53 19.06 9.50
CA LEU A 98 7.36 19.70 8.18
C LEU A 98 5.90 20.05 7.88
N GLN A 99 4.95 19.28 8.38
CA GLN A 99 3.51 19.47 8.21
C GLN A 99 3.01 20.81 8.79
N ARG A 100 3.78 21.44 9.69
CA ARG A 100 3.44 22.77 10.23
C ARG A 100 3.77 23.90 9.25
N ARG A 101 4.68 23.68 8.30
CA ARG A 101 5.13 24.72 7.35
C ARG A 101 3.98 25.11 6.42
N LYS A 102 3.79 26.42 6.21
CA LYS A 102 2.73 26.97 5.34
C LYS A 102 2.81 26.40 3.91
N ARG A 103 4.01 26.43 3.31
CA ARG A 103 4.23 25.94 1.94
C ARG A 103 4.00 24.43 1.80
N TRP A 104 4.25 23.63 2.84
CA TRP A 104 3.93 22.21 2.83
C TRP A 104 2.42 22.00 2.64
N ARG A 105 1.62 22.74 3.42
CA ARG A 105 0.15 22.67 3.38
C ARG A 105 -0.43 23.17 2.06
N GLU A 106 0.20 24.17 1.44
CA GLU A 106 -0.20 24.66 0.12
C GLU A 106 0.08 23.64 -0.99
N VAL A 107 1.14 22.85 -0.87
CA VAL A 107 1.56 21.88 -1.89
C VAL A 107 0.82 20.54 -1.76
N PHE A 108 0.65 20.03 -0.54
CA PHE A 108 0.11 18.69 -0.28
C PHE A 108 -1.32 18.71 0.27
N GLY A 109 -1.75 19.79 0.92
CA GLY A 109 -3.04 19.90 1.56
C GLY A 109 -2.97 19.88 3.09
N SER A 110 -4.14 19.77 3.73
CA SER A 110 -4.22 19.84 5.19
C SER A 110 -3.76 18.53 5.84
N PRO A 111 -2.78 18.54 6.76
CA PRO A 111 -2.32 17.34 7.44
C PRO A 111 -3.31 16.81 8.48
N GLY A 112 -4.21 17.68 8.96
CA GLY A 112 -5.26 17.30 9.92
C GLY A 112 -6.53 16.76 9.26
N LEU A 113 -6.48 16.42 7.97
CA LEU A 113 -7.57 15.66 7.38
C LEU A 113 -7.65 14.30 8.08
N PRO A 114 -8.86 13.79 8.38
CA PRO A 114 -8.98 12.42 8.79
C PRO A 114 -8.49 11.53 7.65
N TYR A 115 -7.76 10.48 7.99
CA TYR A 115 -7.52 9.41 7.03
C TYR A 115 -8.89 8.88 6.58
N PRO A 116 -9.10 8.72 5.27
CA PRO A 116 -10.40 8.27 4.79
C PRO A 116 -10.51 6.74 4.97
N GLU A 117 -11.66 6.29 5.46
CA GLU A 117 -11.99 4.85 5.52
C GLU A 117 -11.92 4.21 4.12
N TYR A 118 -12.20 5.03 3.09
CA TYR A 118 -12.16 4.68 1.68
C TYR A 118 -11.63 5.86 0.84
N TYR A 119 -10.74 5.59 -0.11
CA TYR A 119 -10.45 6.55 -1.18
C TYR A 119 -10.58 5.90 -2.55
N ARG A 120 -11.13 6.66 -3.50
CA ARG A 120 -11.26 6.24 -4.89
C ARG A 120 -10.18 6.97 -5.69
N PRO A 121 -9.04 6.33 -6.02
CA PRO A 121 -8.02 6.97 -6.81
C PRO A 121 -8.57 7.34 -8.18
N ASN A 122 -8.02 8.41 -8.76
CA ASN A 122 -8.19 8.76 -10.15
C ASN A 122 -6.92 8.35 -10.93
N PRO A 123 -6.95 7.24 -11.68
CA PRO A 123 -5.81 6.75 -12.46
C PRO A 123 -5.27 7.72 -13.51
N ALA A 124 -6.14 8.58 -14.04
CA ALA A 124 -5.79 9.56 -15.05
C ALA A 124 -5.16 10.84 -14.46
N SER A 125 -5.15 10.98 -13.13
CA SER A 125 -4.61 12.15 -12.46
C SER A 125 -3.09 12.23 -12.62
N ARG A 126 -2.61 13.33 -13.21
CA ARG A 126 -1.19 13.67 -13.30
C ARG A 126 -0.69 14.55 -12.15
N ARG A 127 -1.54 14.79 -11.13
CA ARG A 127 -1.21 15.64 -9.97
C ARG A 127 -0.36 14.94 -8.92
N TYR A 128 -0.17 13.62 -9.02
CA TYR A 128 0.49 12.81 -8.04
C TYR A 128 1.62 12.00 -8.68
N VAL A 129 2.63 11.68 -7.90
CA VAL A 129 3.67 10.74 -8.32
C VAL A 129 3.15 9.31 -8.26
N LEU A 130 3.85 8.39 -8.93
CA LEU A 130 3.62 6.96 -8.89
C LEU A 130 4.86 6.26 -8.31
N ASN A 131 4.75 5.78 -7.06
CA ASN A 131 5.79 5.02 -6.37
C ASN A 131 5.27 3.66 -5.88
N LEU A 132 4.48 3.63 -4.82
CA LEU A 132 3.69 2.48 -4.40
C LEU A 132 2.50 2.31 -5.34
N ASP A 133 1.93 1.11 -5.34
CA ASP A 133 0.83 0.78 -6.22
C ASP A 133 -0.46 1.50 -5.79
N LEU A 134 -1.55 1.27 -6.52
CA LEU A 134 -2.87 1.78 -6.15
C LEU A 134 -3.02 3.31 -6.07
N TRP A 135 -2.12 4.06 -6.72
CA TRP A 135 -2.08 5.53 -6.66
C TRP A 135 -2.06 6.03 -5.21
N TYR A 136 -1.26 5.39 -4.35
CA TYR A 136 -1.27 5.61 -2.91
C TYR A 136 -1.06 7.07 -2.49
N ALA A 137 -0.33 7.85 -3.28
CA ALA A 137 -0.18 9.30 -3.12
C ALA A 137 -1.51 10.08 -3.08
N GLN A 138 -2.62 9.51 -3.54
CA GLN A 138 -3.95 10.14 -3.53
C GLN A 138 -4.72 9.89 -2.23
N ALA A 139 -4.23 9.01 -1.35
CA ALA A 139 -4.95 8.58 -0.15
C ALA A 139 -5.05 9.70 0.90
N HIS A 140 -3.94 10.42 1.14
CA HIS A 140 -3.85 11.45 2.16
C HIS A 140 -2.70 12.42 1.85
N PRO A 141 -2.73 13.69 2.30
CA PRO A 141 -1.60 14.62 2.12
C PRO A 141 -0.26 14.13 2.67
N HIS A 142 -0.27 13.38 3.78
CA HIS A 142 0.95 12.74 4.29
C HIS A 142 1.48 11.68 3.32
N GLU A 143 0.60 10.90 2.70
CA GLU A 143 0.99 9.87 1.72
C GLU A 143 1.49 10.48 0.41
N ASP A 144 0.86 11.57 -0.03
CA ASP A 144 1.33 12.35 -1.19
C ASP A 144 2.77 12.86 -0.97
N PHE A 145 3.08 13.35 0.24
CA PHE A 145 4.44 13.74 0.60
C PHE A 145 5.39 12.54 0.62
N ALA A 146 5.04 11.47 1.32
CA ALA A 146 5.90 10.29 1.48
C ALA A 146 6.23 9.64 0.14
N GLU A 147 5.25 9.51 -0.74
CA GLU A 147 5.42 9.02 -2.12
C GLU A 147 6.30 9.96 -2.95
N THR A 148 6.06 11.28 -2.86
CA THR A 148 6.88 12.29 -3.56
C THR A 148 8.33 12.25 -3.09
N PHE A 149 8.54 12.16 -1.78
CA PHE A 149 9.86 12.00 -1.18
C PHE A 149 10.56 10.74 -1.66
N ALA A 150 9.87 9.60 -1.69
CA ALA A 150 10.43 8.34 -2.14
C ALA A 150 10.91 8.38 -3.60
N VAL A 151 10.14 9.03 -4.49
CA VAL A 151 10.54 9.25 -5.90
C VAL A 151 11.73 10.19 -6.02
N TRP A 152 11.75 11.26 -5.22
CA TRP A 152 12.84 12.25 -5.21
C TRP A 152 14.15 11.65 -4.70
N LEU A 153 14.10 10.86 -3.63
CA LEU A 153 15.28 10.25 -2.99
C LEU A 153 15.89 9.17 -3.87
N ALA A 154 15.06 8.39 -4.57
CA ALA A 154 15.48 7.27 -5.40
C ALA A 154 16.61 7.66 -6.39
N PRO A 155 17.78 7.00 -6.32
CA PRO A 155 18.89 7.30 -7.23
C PRO A 155 18.49 7.10 -8.69
N ARG A 156 18.96 8.01 -9.55
CA ARG A 156 18.71 7.96 -11.02
C ARG A 156 17.23 7.87 -11.38
N SER A 157 16.33 8.40 -10.55
CA SER A 157 14.89 8.38 -10.84
C SER A 157 14.49 9.24 -12.03
N ASN A 158 15.37 10.13 -12.50
CA ASN A 158 15.16 11.06 -13.62
C ASN A 158 13.81 11.79 -13.51
N TRP A 159 13.40 12.09 -12.27
CA TRP A 159 12.05 12.55 -11.96
C TRP A 159 11.67 13.83 -12.71
N ARG A 160 12.65 14.73 -12.97
CA ARG A 160 12.46 15.95 -13.77
C ARG A 160 11.96 15.65 -15.18
N GLN A 161 12.54 14.64 -15.83
CA GLN A 161 12.15 14.21 -17.18
C GLN A 161 10.86 13.37 -17.12
N ARG A 162 10.77 12.44 -16.17
CA ARG A 162 9.64 11.52 -16.02
C ARG A 162 8.31 12.26 -15.77
N TYR A 163 8.34 13.35 -15.00
CA TYR A 163 7.16 14.15 -14.66
C TYR A 163 7.08 15.47 -15.44
N ALA A 164 7.85 15.64 -16.52
CA ALA A 164 7.79 16.83 -17.36
C ALA A 164 6.35 17.08 -17.85
N GLY A 165 5.84 18.30 -17.65
CA GLY A 165 4.47 18.68 -17.99
C GLY A 165 3.38 18.13 -17.07
N TRP A 166 3.73 17.39 -16.01
CA TRP A 166 2.78 16.94 -14.99
C TRP A 166 2.72 17.93 -13.83
N PRO A 167 1.53 18.25 -13.27
CA PRO A 167 1.46 19.07 -12.07
C PRO A 167 2.21 18.49 -10.86
N ALA A 168 2.38 17.16 -10.79
CA ALA A 168 3.19 16.49 -9.78
C ALA A 168 4.66 16.98 -9.74
N LEU A 169 5.20 17.50 -10.85
CA LEU A 169 6.56 18.02 -10.91
C LEU A 169 6.80 19.14 -9.90
N ARG A 170 5.80 20.01 -9.67
CA ARG A 170 5.90 21.10 -8.69
C ARG A 170 6.10 20.58 -7.27
N LYS A 171 5.53 19.42 -6.93
CA LYS A 171 5.71 18.78 -5.63
C LYS A 171 7.14 18.24 -5.47
N LEU A 172 7.68 17.63 -6.53
CA LEU A 172 9.06 17.16 -6.55
C LEU A 172 10.06 18.32 -6.45
N GLU A 173 9.82 19.43 -7.15
CA GLU A 173 10.62 20.66 -7.04
C GLU A 173 10.54 21.24 -5.63
N TYR A 174 9.35 21.26 -5.03
CA TYR A 174 9.19 21.69 -3.64
C TYR A 174 9.96 20.78 -2.67
N VAL A 175 9.90 19.46 -2.82
CA VAL A 175 10.65 18.53 -1.98
C VAL A 175 12.15 18.70 -2.19
N ASP A 176 12.62 18.94 -3.42
CA ASP A 176 14.03 19.20 -3.74
C ASP A 176 14.56 20.43 -3.00
N GLU A 177 13.84 21.56 -3.10
CA GLU A 177 14.17 22.79 -2.39
C GLU A 177 14.09 22.62 -0.86
N LEU A 178 13.06 21.90 -0.39
CA LEU A 178 12.85 21.67 1.04
C LEU A 178 13.98 20.85 1.63
N MET A 179 14.38 19.75 0.98
CA MET A 179 15.46 18.90 1.46
C MET A 179 16.81 19.60 1.37
N ALA A 180 17.05 20.42 0.34
CA ALA A 180 18.25 21.28 0.28
C ALA A 180 18.30 22.27 1.45
N SER A 181 17.17 22.81 1.91
CA SER A 181 17.11 23.67 3.10
C SER A 181 17.33 22.93 4.44
N LEU A 182 17.28 21.60 4.43
CA LEU A 182 17.51 20.75 5.59
C LEU A 182 18.86 20.03 5.56
N ALA A 183 19.62 20.19 4.47
CA ALA A 183 20.95 19.62 4.34
C ALA A 183 21.85 20.15 5.47
N GLY A 184 22.49 19.23 6.21
CA GLY A 184 23.33 19.55 7.36
C GLY A 184 22.57 19.96 8.63
N GLU A 185 21.25 20.14 8.57
CA GLU A 185 20.44 20.53 9.73
C GLU A 185 20.18 19.37 10.68
N GLN A 186 20.10 19.67 11.98
CA GLN A 186 19.76 18.67 13.01
C GLN A 186 18.24 18.51 13.13
N PRO A 187 17.71 17.28 13.24
CA PRO A 187 16.28 17.08 13.47
C PRO A 187 15.84 17.65 14.83
N CYS A 188 14.66 18.26 14.85
CA CYS A 188 14.09 18.80 16.09
C CYS A 188 13.44 17.72 16.97
N VAL A 189 13.10 16.58 16.39
CA VAL A 189 12.62 15.39 17.12
C VAL A 189 13.64 14.26 16.93
N MET A 190 14.15 13.73 18.05
CA MET A 190 15.19 12.68 18.06
C MET A 190 14.79 11.44 18.88
N THR A 191 13.52 11.32 19.24
CA THR A 191 13.04 10.17 20.04
C THR A 191 13.29 8.85 19.31
N ARG A 192 13.72 7.83 20.06
CA ARG A 192 13.94 6.46 19.57
C ARG A 192 12.86 5.49 20.05
N ARG A 193 11.69 6.01 20.44
CA ARG A 193 10.52 5.20 20.86
C ARG A 193 10.19 4.18 19.76
N ARG A 194 9.86 2.96 20.16
CA ARG A 194 9.38 1.90 19.26
C ARG A 194 7.93 1.62 19.62
N VAL A 195 7.03 1.85 18.67
CA VAL A 195 5.59 1.54 18.81
C VAL A 195 5.36 0.12 18.29
N ASP A 196 4.61 -0.67 19.05
CA ASP A 196 4.32 -2.07 18.79
C ASP A 196 5.52 -2.95 18.37
N PRO A 197 6.67 -2.85 19.06
CA PRO A 197 7.83 -3.66 18.69
C PRO A 197 7.52 -5.15 18.83
N ILE A 198 8.16 -5.99 18.02
CA ILE A 198 7.98 -7.45 18.02
C ILE A 198 8.13 -8.05 19.43
N SER A 199 9.01 -7.49 20.25
CA SER A 199 9.23 -7.88 21.65
C SER A 199 8.00 -7.68 22.55
N ALA A 200 7.08 -6.78 22.19
CA ALA A 200 5.83 -6.52 22.89
C ALA A 200 4.63 -7.28 22.29
N LEU A 201 4.78 -7.88 21.09
CA LEU A 201 3.72 -8.63 20.42
C LEU A 201 3.59 -10.06 21.01
N ARG A 202 2.74 -10.19 22.03
CA ARG A 202 2.48 -11.46 22.75
C ARG A 202 1.63 -12.48 21.98
N GLN A 203 0.95 -12.05 20.92
CA GLN A 203 0.11 -12.92 20.09
C GLN A 203 0.90 -14.08 19.48
N THR A 204 0.31 -15.27 19.33
CA THR A 204 0.96 -16.38 18.63
C THR A 204 0.95 -16.15 17.11
N LEU A 205 1.85 -16.79 16.35
CA LEU A 205 1.79 -16.69 14.88
C LEU A 205 0.47 -17.22 14.32
N ARG A 206 -0.10 -18.27 14.94
CA ARG A 206 -1.39 -18.83 14.53
C ARG A 206 -2.50 -17.80 14.69
N ASP A 207 -2.57 -17.16 15.85
CA ASP A 207 -3.57 -16.13 16.13
C ASP A 207 -3.35 -14.91 15.24
N TYR A 208 -2.10 -14.48 15.05
CA TYR A 208 -1.75 -13.40 14.13
C TYR A 208 -2.29 -13.66 12.72
N TYR A 209 -2.05 -14.85 12.15
CA TYR A 209 -2.53 -15.16 10.81
C TYR A 209 -4.03 -15.44 10.73
N ARG A 210 -4.66 -15.90 11.81
CA ARG A 210 -6.12 -15.99 11.88
C ARG A 210 -6.72 -14.59 11.89
N ASP A 211 -6.29 -13.75 12.82
CA ASP A 211 -6.80 -12.39 12.98
C ASP A 211 -6.44 -11.52 11.77
N LYS A 212 -5.28 -11.73 11.16
CA LYS A 212 -4.92 -11.15 9.86
C LYS A 212 -5.84 -11.70 8.78
N GLY A 213 -6.06 -13.01 8.71
CA GLY A 213 -7.04 -13.61 7.80
C GLY A 213 -8.44 -12.99 7.93
N ASP A 214 -8.96 -12.79 9.14
CA ASP A 214 -10.26 -12.16 9.42
C ASP A 214 -10.23 -10.65 9.13
N ARG A 215 -9.10 -10.00 9.41
CA ARG A 215 -8.82 -8.63 8.98
C ARG A 215 -8.71 -8.54 7.46
N TYR A 216 -8.39 -9.59 6.73
CA TYR A 216 -8.32 -9.59 5.27
C TYR A 216 -9.47 -10.38 4.59
N ALA A 217 -10.43 -10.88 5.38
CA ALA A 217 -11.69 -11.48 4.94
C ALA A 217 -12.76 -10.40 4.68
N PRO A 218 -13.47 -10.46 3.55
CA PRO A 218 -14.35 -9.39 3.13
C PRO A 218 -15.52 -9.21 4.09
N GLY A 219 -15.92 -7.96 4.26
CA GLY A 219 -17.15 -7.62 4.97
C GLY A 219 -18.35 -7.66 4.04
N HIS A 220 -19.49 -8.04 4.61
CA HIS A 220 -20.86 -8.10 4.06
C HIS A 220 -21.04 -8.47 2.56
N PRO A 221 -21.69 -9.63 2.26
CA PRO A 221 -21.87 -10.15 0.91
C PRO A 221 -22.57 -9.21 -0.11
N ASP A 222 -23.31 -8.20 0.35
CA ASP A 222 -24.24 -7.44 -0.50
C ASP A 222 -23.64 -6.16 -1.12
N ASP A 223 -22.42 -5.76 -0.75
CA ASP A 223 -21.78 -4.51 -1.21
C ASP A 223 -21.47 -4.50 -2.73
N TYR A 224 -21.50 -5.66 -3.38
CA TYR A 224 -21.14 -5.84 -4.79
C TYR A 224 -22.34 -6.08 -5.70
N ASP A 225 -23.53 -6.32 -5.14
CA ASP A 225 -24.67 -6.86 -5.86
C ASP A 225 -25.15 -5.95 -6.99
N ASP A 226 -25.25 -4.64 -6.72
CA ASP A 226 -25.72 -3.67 -7.70
C ASP A 226 -24.74 -3.51 -8.87
N ASP A 227 -23.44 -3.53 -8.59
CA ASP A 227 -22.42 -3.47 -9.63
C ASP A 227 -22.35 -4.78 -10.44
N LEU A 228 -22.51 -5.93 -9.77
CA LEU A 228 -22.58 -7.23 -10.43
C LEU A 228 -23.82 -7.34 -11.32
N LYS A 229 -24.98 -6.80 -10.90
CA LYS A 229 -26.22 -6.74 -11.72
C LYS A 229 -26.15 -5.75 -12.87
N ARG A 230 -25.28 -4.73 -12.80
CA ARG A 230 -24.99 -3.83 -13.92
C ARG A 230 -24.10 -4.49 -14.96
N LEU A 231 -23.15 -5.31 -14.51
CA LEU A 231 -22.16 -5.97 -15.36
C LEU A 231 -22.66 -7.29 -15.97
N PHE A 232 -23.39 -8.06 -15.18
CA PHE A 232 -24.00 -9.33 -15.55
C PHE A 232 -25.52 -9.21 -15.43
N THR A 233 -26.26 -10.00 -16.21
CA THR A 233 -27.72 -9.90 -16.23
C THR A 233 -28.38 -11.01 -15.41
N ASP A 234 -29.48 -10.69 -14.74
CA ASP A 234 -30.37 -11.61 -14.04
C ASP A 234 -31.47 -12.20 -14.96
N VAL A 235 -31.48 -11.81 -16.24
CA VAL A 235 -32.64 -12.00 -17.11
C VAL A 235 -32.86 -13.45 -17.54
N VAL A 236 -34.04 -13.95 -17.18
CA VAL A 236 -34.67 -15.24 -17.56
C VAL A 236 -35.31 -15.18 -18.98
N ASN A 237 -35.13 -14.09 -19.74
CA ASN A 237 -35.71 -13.90 -21.08
C ASN A 237 -34.86 -14.51 -22.21
N GLY A 238 -34.70 -15.84 -22.20
CA GLY A 238 -34.38 -16.62 -23.41
C GLY A 238 -33.01 -16.43 -24.07
N ARG A 239 -32.09 -15.63 -23.51
CA ARG A 239 -30.70 -15.53 -24.01
C ARG A 239 -29.78 -16.47 -23.22
N SER A 240 -29.18 -17.44 -23.91
CA SER A 240 -28.31 -18.47 -23.34
C SER A 240 -26.90 -17.93 -23.00
N GLY A 241 -26.80 -17.07 -21.98
CA GLY A 241 -25.52 -16.70 -21.39
C GLY A 241 -24.97 -17.82 -20.50
N ARG A 242 -23.64 -18.01 -20.49
CA ARG A 242 -23.01 -18.89 -19.50
C ARG A 242 -23.13 -18.27 -18.09
N PRO A 243 -23.23 -19.06 -17.02
CA PRO A 243 -23.28 -18.51 -15.66
C PRO A 243 -22.10 -17.58 -15.38
N ALA A 244 -22.35 -16.40 -14.82
CA ALA A 244 -21.31 -15.40 -14.53
C ALA A 244 -20.23 -15.94 -13.58
N ALA A 245 -20.63 -16.73 -12.59
CA ALA A 245 -19.68 -17.44 -11.72
C ALA A 245 -18.74 -18.39 -12.50
N SER A 246 -19.25 -19.07 -13.54
CA SER A 246 -18.42 -19.93 -14.40
C SER A 246 -17.51 -19.11 -15.31
N PHE A 247 -18.01 -18.00 -15.84
CA PHE A 247 -17.24 -17.04 -16.63
C PHE A 247 -16.02 -16.52 -15.87
N LEU A 248 -16.23 -16.10 -14.63
CA LEU A 248 -15.19 -15.55 -13.78
C LEU A 248 -14.18 -16.60 -13.32
N ARG A 249 -14.63 -17.83 -13.03
CA ARG A 249 -13.73 -18.95 -12.71
C ARG A 249 -12.81 -19.30 -13.88
N SER A 250 -13.34 -19.39 -15.11
CA SER A 250 -12.52 -19.72 -16.28
C SER A 250 -11.50 -18.63 -16.61
N HIS A 251 -11.77 -17.39 -16.21
CA HIS A 251 -10.90 -16.23 -16.44
C HIS A 251 -10.09 -15.80 -15.20
N ARG A 252 -10.16 -16.55 -14.09
CA ARG A 252 -9.54 -16.19 -12.80
C ARG A 252 -8.07 -15.80 -12.98
N SER A 253 -7.28 -16.63 -13.66
CA SER A 253 -5.85 -16.41 -13.85
C SER A 253 -5.52 -15.24 -14.78
N GLU A 254 -6.41 -14.91 -15.73
CA GLU A 254 -6.24 -13.75 -16.60
C GLU A 254 -6.60 -12.45 -15.87
N ILE A 255 -7.77 -12.41 -15.21
CA ILE A 255 -8.23 -11.30 -14.38
C ILE A 255 -7.20 -11.00 -13.28
N ARG A 256 -6.73 -12.03 -12.57
CA ARG A 256 -5.66 -11.90 -11.57
C ARG A 256 -4.41 -11.28 -12.16
N ARG A 257 -3.92 -11.75 -13.31
CA ARG A 257 -2.74 -11.17 -13.96
C ARG A 257 -2.97 -9.74 -14.41
N MET A 258 -4.16 -9.43 -14.92
CA MET A 258 -4.51 -8.07 -15.33
C MET A 258 -4.46 -7.14 -14.14
N VAL A 259 -5.11 -7.47 -13.03
CA VAL A 259 -5.12 -6.63 -11.83
C VAL A 259 -3.75 -6.63 -11.12
N ALA A 260 -3.11 -7.78 -10.94
CA ALA A 260 -1.78 -7.90 -10.31
C ALA A 260 -0.70 -7.06 -11.01
N ARG A 261 -0.83 -6.83 -12.33
CA ARG A 261 0.06 -5.93 -13.08
C ARG A 261 -0.04 -4.47 -12.65
N TRP A 262 -1.15 -4.08 -12.01
CA TRP A 262 -1.44 -2.74 -11.50
C TRP A 262 -1.45 -2.66 -9.97
N THR A 263 -1.68 -3.77 -9.26
CA THR A 263 -1.91 -3.77 -7.81
C THR A 263 -0.75 -4.26 -6.97
N GLY A 264 0.17 -5.06 -7.54
CA GLY A 264 1.49 -5.49 -7.03
C GLY A 264 1.62 -6.09 -5.61
N GLU A 265 0.76 -5.75 -4.65
CA GLU A 265 0.91 -6.06 -3.23
C GLU A 265 -0.41 -6.38 -2.51
N TYR A 266 -1.44 -6.90 -3.22
CA TYR A 266 -2.70 -7.33 -2.58
C TYR A 266 -3.35 -8.59 -3.18
N GLU A 267 -2.55 -9.57 -3.61
CA GLU A 267 -3.03 -10.79 -4.26
C GLU A 267 -4.03 -11.59 -3.40
N PHE A 268 -3.84 -11.64 -2.07
CA PHE A 268 -4.80 -12.35 -1.20
C PHE A 268 -6.13 -11.64 -1.16
N THR A 269 -6.15 -10.36 -0.81
CA THR A 269 -7.39 -9.58 -0.80
C THR A 269 -8.11 -9.68 -2.14
N LEU A 270 -7.38 -9.56 -3.24
CA LEU A 270 -7.97 -9.70 -4.56
C LEU A 270 -8.59 -11.07 -4.78
N ASP A 271 -7.88 -12.14 -4.43
CA ASP A 271 -8.34 -13.52 -4.63
C ASP A 271 -9.58 -13.83 -3.77
N VAL A 272 -9.64 -13.21 -2.59
CA VAL A 272 -10.74 -13.27 -1.63
C VAL A 272 -11.96 -12.48 -2.14
N VAL A 273 -11.81 -11.19 -2.49
CA VAL A 273 -12.90 -10.36 -3.06
C VAL A 273 -13.43 -10.97 -4.37
N LEU A 274 -12.53 -11.49 -5.22
CA LEU A 274 -12.90 -12.24 -6.42
C LEU A 274 -13.71 -13.50 -6.08
N GLY A 275 -13.31 -14.25 -5.04
CA GLY A 275 -14.01 -15.42 -4.55
C GLY A 275 -15.45 -15.10 -4.14
N GLU A 276 -15.65 -14.00 -3.42
CA GLU A 276 -16.97 -13.57 -3.00
C GLU A 276 -17.85 -13.06 -4.14
N MET A 277 -17.32 -12.23 -5.02
CA MET A 277 -18.06 -11.80 -6.22
C MET A 277 -18.51 -12.99 -7.07
N ILE A 278 -17.70 -14.05 -7.14
CA ILE A 278 -18.09 -15.32 -7.77
C ILE A 278 -19.23 -16.01 -6.99
N GLY A 279 -19.19 -16.00 -5.67
CA GLY A 279 -20.25 -16.49 -4.79
C GLY A 279 -21.57 -15.75 -5.01
N ARG A 280 -21.54 -14.41 -4.98
CA ARG A 280 -22.70 -13.54 -5.24
C ARG A 280 -23.28 -13.73 -6.63
N CYS A 281 -22.45 -13.81 -7.66
CA CYS A 281 -22.89 -14.16 -9.01
C CYS A 281 -23.67 -15.49 -9.06
N LYS A 282 -23.30 -16.48 -8.23
CA LYS A 282 -24.01 -17.76 -8.15
C LYS A 282 -25.35 -17.61 -7.41
N GLU A 283 -25.36 -16.89 -6.30
CA GLU A 283 -26.56 -16.65 -5.48
C GLU A 283 -27.62 -15.84 -6.22
N LEU A 284 -27.20 -14.75 -6.88
CA LEU A 284 -28.03 -13.90 -7.74
C LEU A 284 -28.37 -14.53 -9.10
N ARG A 285 -27.83 -15.71 -9.40
CA ARG A 285 -28.03 -16.45 -10.66
C ARG A 285 -27.68 -15.63 -11.93
N LEU A 286 -26.67 -14.77 -11.82
CA LEU A 286 -26.26 -13.87 -12.89
C LEU A 286 -25.65 -14.62 -14.09
N ARG A 287 -25.86 -14.06 -15.28
CA ARG A 287 -25.45 -14.60 -16.57
C ARG A 287 -24.51 -13.63 -17.29
N ALA A 288 -23.43 -14.18 -17.84
CA ALA A 288 -22.53 -13.46 -18.73
C ALA A 288 -23.08 -13.53 -20.17
N VAL A 289 -23.62 -12.42 -20.65
CA VAL A 289 -24.20 -12.26 -22.00
C VAL A 289 -23.50 -11.09 -22.71
N GLY A 290 -22.93 -11.35 -23.90
CA GLY A 290 -22.29 -10.31 -24.72
C GLY A 290 -20.81 -10.57 -24.97
N ASP A 291 -20.07 -9.50 -25.25
CA ASP A 291 -18.65 -9.55 -25.59
C ASP A 291 -17.78 -9.93 -24.39
N GLU A 292 -17.05 -11.04 -24.50
CA GLU A 292 -16.23 -11.58 -23.42
C GLU A 292 -15.06 -10.65 -23.04
N GLN A 293 -14.43 -9.98 -24.00
CA GLN A 293 -13.27 -9.13 -23.74
C GLN A 293 -13.65 -7.87 -22.96
N ARG A 294 -14.75 -7.22 -23.37
CA ARG A 294 -15.31 -6.06 -22.67
C ARG A 294 -15.75 -6.41 -21.26
N MET A 295 -16.45 -7.53 -21.09
CA MET A 295 -16.91 -7.97 -19.78
C MET A 295 -15.75 -8.32 -18.83
N LYS A 296 -14.67 -8.91 -19.34
CA LYS A 296 -13.43 -9.13 -18.57
C LYS A 296 -12.81 -7.81 -18.13
N LEU A 297 -12.71 -6.83 -19.01
CA LEU A 297 -12.15 -5.52 -18.69
C LEU A 297 -12.99 -4.80 -17.63
N ASP A 298 -14.31 -4.73 -17.85
CA ASP A 298 -15.24 -4.07 -16.93
C ASP A 298 -15.25 -4.76 -15.55
N PHE A 299 -15.21 -6.10 -15.52
CA PHE A 299 -15.05 -6.85 -14.27
C PHE A 299 -13.70 -6.58 -13.59
N THR A 300 -12.61 -6.50 -14.36
CA THR A 300 -11.27 -6.23 -13.83
C THR A 300 -11.24 -4.85 -13.16
N ILE A 301 -11.89 -3.85 -13.75
CA ILE A 301 -12.03 -2.50 -13.18
C ILE A 301 -12.85 -2.56 -11.89
N LEU A 302 -13.98 -3.28 -11.90
CA LEU A 302 -14.85 -3.47 -10.74
C LEU A 302 -14.11 -4.15 -9.57
N LEU A 303 -13.46 -5.29 -9.86
CA LEU A 303 -12.65 -6.03 -8.90
C LEU A 303 -11.53 -5.16 -8.33
N THR A 304 -10.85 -4.38 -9.17
CA THR A 304 -9.81 -3.45 -8.70
C THR A 304 -10.40 -2.44 -7.74
N SER A 305 -11.52 -1.80 -8.08
CA SER A 305 -12.19 -0.80 -7.22
C SER A 305 -12.63 -1.38 -5.87
N HIS A 306 -13.14 -2.61 -5.85
CA HIS A 306 -13.60 -3.25 -4.61
C HIS A 306 -12.48 -3.88 -3.79
N THR A 307 -11.45 -4.41 -4.44
CA THR A 307 -10.19 -4.81 -3.76
C THR A 307 -9.59 -3.61 -3.04
N MET A 308 -9.60 -2.44 -3.67
CA MET A 308 -9.14 -1.18 -3.05
C MET A 308 -9.97 -0.79 -1.83
N HIS A 309 -11.30 -0.79 -1.96
CA HIS A 309 -12.22 -0.53 -0.84
C HIS A 309 -11.88 -1.43 0.36
N TYR A 310 -11.59 -2.69 0.10
CA TYR A 310 -11.30 -3.65 1.14
C TYR A 310 -9.95 -3.40 1.87
N LEU A 311 -8.90 -3.05 1.13
CA LEU A 311 -7.56 -2.82 1.69
C LEU A 311 -7.47 -1.60 2.59
N TYR A 312 -8.22 -0.54 2.25
CA TYR A 312 -8.13 0.73 2.95
C TYR A 312 -9.00 0.81 4.20
N ARG A 313 -10.09 0.04 4.28
CA ARG A 313 -10.99 -0.03 5.45
C ARG A 313 -10.31 -0.47 6.76
N LYS A 314 -9.04 -0.89 6.72
CA LYS A 314 -8.36 -1.56 7.84
C LYS A 314 -6.91 -1.10 8.12
N ARG A 315 -6.37 -0.09 7.40
CA ARG A 315 -5.17 0.66 7.87
C ARG A 315 -5.49 1.62 9.04
N GLU A 316 -6.77 1.84 9.34
CA GLU A 316 -7.24 2.73 10.42
C GLU A 316 -7.12 2.16 11.85
N TRP A 317 -6.72 0.89 12.01
CA TRP A 317 -6.59 0.26 13.34
C TRP A 317 -5.27 0.57 14.04
N HIS A 318 -4.71 1.77 13.88
CA HIS A 318 -3.65 2.29 14.74
C HIS A 318 -3.84 3.81 14.95
N ALA A 319 -5.03 4.21 15.39
CA ALA A 319 -5.23 5.44 16.16
C ALA A 319 -5.72 5.05 17.56
N LEU A 320 -4.79 5.02 18.52
CA LEU A 320 -4.92 5.47 19.91
C LEU A 320 -3.55 5.46 20.60
#